data_AF-A0A1F5CB21-F1
#
_entry.id   AF-A0A1F5CB21-F1
#
_cell.length_a   1.000
_cell.length_b   1.000
_cell.length_c   1.000
_cell.angle_alpha   90.00
_cell.angle_beta   90.00
_cell.angle_gamma   90.00
#
_symmetry.space_group_name_H-M   'P 1'
#
loop_
_entity.id
_entity.type
_entity.pdbx_description
1 polymer ?
#
loop_
_entity_poly.entity_id
_entity_poly.type
_entity_poly.pdbx_seq_one_letter_code
_entity_poly.pdbx_strand_id
1 'polypeptide(L)'
;MAEKNIKDFIISLNLKKNPVEELRYDQLNNELKIYITPKSKTLTIEDFEFSHDGEEINLENIKILGGLMARLRFNKEKNIYWSAILSKDGIRQPIEYKELTEELRNHVAGIKTLIIFNEKGPSFTWSENKSRLQILAQNQNGHFHDEFLEFSLASADLKNEISRILTLF
;
A
#
# COMPACT_ATOMS: atom_id res chain seq x y z
N MET A 1 -38.80 -5.30 11.14
CA MET A 1 -37.59 -4.81 11.82
C MET A 1 -36.75 -4.11 10.76
N ALA A 2 -36.46 -2.83 10.92
CA ALA A 2 -35.70 -2.09 9.90
C ALA A 2 -34.23 -2.53 9.96
N GLU A 3 -33.69 -3.01 8.84
CA GLU A 3 -32.26 -3.22 8.64
C GLU A 3 -31.54 -1.87 8.87
N LYS A 4 -30.75 -1.81 9.94
CA LYS A 4 -29.84 -0.68 10.18
C LYS A 4 -28.68 -0.83 9.23
N ASN A 5 -28.83 -0.27 8.03
CA ASN A 5 -27.78 -0.14 7.04
C ASN A 5 -26.81 0.98 7.49
N ILE A 6 -25.98 0.72 8.51
CA ILE A 6 -25.07 1.74 9.04
C ILE A 6 -23.66 1.51 8.52
N LYS A 7 -23.24 2.48 7.69
CA LYS A 7 -21.91 2.67 7.15
C LYS A 7 -20.92 3.23 8.17
N ASP A 8 -20.76 2.57 9.32
CA ASP A 8 -19.94 3.10 10.41
C ASP A 8 -18.44 2.96 10.09
N PHE A 9 -17.67 4.03 10.33
CA PHE A 9 -16.21 3.95 10.41
C PHE A 9 -15.83 3.67 11.86
N ILE A 10 -15.24 2.51 12.11
CA ILE A 10 -14.96 1.97 13.43
C ILE A 10 -13.48 2.18 13.74
N ILE A 11 -13.19 2.72 14.92
CA ILE A 11 -11.84 2.82 15.48
C ILE A 11 -11.80 1.92 16.71
N SER A 12 -11.05 0.84 16.64
CA SER A 12 -10.90 -0.17 17.69
C SER A 12 -9.54 -0.03 18.36
N LEU A 13 -9.50 -0.07 19.69
CA LEU A 13 -8.25 -0.08 20.47
C LEU A 13 -8.11 -1.44 21.16
N ASN A 14 -6.95 -2.07 21.07
CA ASN A 14 -6.70 -3.36 21.72
C ASN A 14 -6.54 -3.21 23.24
N LEU A 15 -7.65 -3.32 23.98
CA LEU A 15 -7.69 -3.15 25.44
C LEU A 15 -6.94 -4.25 26.22
N LYS A 16 -6.59 -5.38 25.60
CA LYS A 16 -5.75 -6.41 26.24
C LYS A 16 -4.29 -5.96 26.28
N LYS A 17 -3.82 -5.32 25.21
CA LYS A 17 -2.47 -4.75 25.13
C LYS A 17 -2.38 -3.44 25.92
N ASN A 18 -3.36 -2.55 25.73
CA ASN A 18 -3.39 -1.22 26.32
C ASN A 18 -4.76 -0.91 26.95
N PRO A 19 -4.96 -1.30 28.23
CA PRO A 19 -6.18 -0.98 28.94
C PRO A 19 -6.35 0.54 29.08
N VAL A 20 -7.59 1.00 28.91
CA VAL A 20 -7.96 2.41 29.06
C VAL A 20 -8.32 2.71 30.51
N GLU A 21 -7.78 3.81 31.04
CA GLU A 21 -8.15 4.38 32.33
C GLU A 21 -9.34 5.33 32.18
N GLU A 22 -9.31 6.19 31.15
CA GLU A 22 -10.34 7.17 30.88
C GLU A 22 -10.59 7.34 29.38
N LEU A 23 -11.86 7.45 28.99
CA LEU A 23 -12.30 7.81 27.64
C LEU A 23 -13.25 9.00 27.75
N ARG A 24 -12.97 10.07 27.01
CA ARG A 24 -13.82 11.26 26.91
C ARG A 24 -13.83 11.79 25.48
N TYR A 25 -14.87 12.51 25.10
CA TYR A 25 -14.95 13.14 23.79
C TYR A 25 -15.50 14.57 23.90
N ASP A 26 -15.18 15.39 22.90
CA ASP A 26 -15.67 16.75 22.75
C ASP A 26 -16.00 17.04 21.28
N GLN A 27 -17.01 17.87 21.05
CA GLN A 27 -17.40 18.36 19.73
C GLN A 27 -17.35 19.88 19.74
N LEU A 28 -16.25 20.44 19.26
CA LEU A 28 -16.01 21.89 19.27
C LEU A 28 -15.40 22.31 17.94
N ASN A 29 -15.78 23.50 17.43
CA ASN A 29 -15.24 24.08 16.20
C ASN A 29 -15.34 23.16 14.97
N ASN A 30 -16.43 22.39 14.87
CA ASN A 30 -16.64 21.42 13.79
C ASN A 30 -15.61 20.26 13.78
N GLU A 31 -14.99 19.98 14.93
CA GLU A 31 -14.09 18.84 15.14
C GLU A 31 -14.65 17.91 16.23
N LEU A 32 -14.58 16.60 16.00
CA LEU A 32 -14.74 15.59 17.04
C LEU A 32 -13.37 15.25 17.63
N LYS A 33 -13.17 15.50 18.92
CA LYS A 33 -11.97 15.14 19.67
C LYS A 33 -12.28 13.96 20.57
N ILE A 34 -11.54 12.87 20.43
CA ILE A 34 -11.61 11.71 21.30
C ILE A 34 -10.32 11.69 22.11
N TYR A 35 -10.42 11.71 23.43
CA TYR A 35 -9.28 11.62 24.33
C TYR A 35 -9.30 10.24 25.00
N ILE A 36 -8.18 9.53 24.87
CA ILE A 36 -7.98 8.20 25.42
C ILE A 36 -6.79 8.27 26.37
N THR A 37 -6.99 7.97 27.64
CA THR A 37 -5.93 7.88 28.64
C THR A 37 -5.56 6.41 28.85
N PRO A 38 -4.42 5.93 28.30
CA PRO A 38 -3.98 4.55 28.48
C PRO A 38 -3.33 4.34 29.85
N LYS A 39 -3.53 3.18 30.49
CA LYS A 39 -2.80 2.82 31.72
C LYS A 39 -1.30 2.68 31.52
N SER A 40 -0.89 2.29 30.31
CA SER A 40 0.51 2.12 29.88
C SER A 40 1.23 3.44 29.56
N LYS A 41 0.55 4.59 29.67
CA LYS A 41 1.04 5.95 29.39
C LYS A 41 1.45 6.25 27.94
N THR A 42 1.45 5.26 27.04
CA THR A 42 1.76 5.45 25.62
C THR A 42 0.79 4.66 24.76
N LEU A 43 0.45 5.23 23.61
CA LEU A 43 -0.29 4.56 22.54
C LEU A 43 0.49 4.78 21.24
N THR A 44 0.62 3.73 20.45
CA THR A 44 1.11 3.82 19.07
C THR A 44 -0.03 3.55 18.10
N ILE A 45 0.20 3.82 16.81
CA ILE A 45 -0.79 3.51 15.76
C ILE A 45 -1.12 2.01 15.70
N GLU A 46 -0.18 1.15 16.11
CA GLU A 46 -0.31 -0.32 16.10
C GLU A 46 -1.27 -0.84 17.18
N ASP A 47 -1.67 0.02 18.11
CA ASP A 47 -2.69 -0.30 19.11
C ASP A 47 -4.11 -0.15 18.57
N PHE A 48 -4.26 0.53 17.42
CA PHE A 48 -5.53 0.84 16.80
C PHE A 48 -5.76 0.01 15.53
N GLU A 49 -6.98 -0.49 15.40
CA GLU A 49 -7.52 -1.08 14.18
C GLU A 49 -8.63 -0.16 13.66
N PHE A 50 -8.67 0.05 12.35
CA PHE A 50 -9.68 0.86 11.70
C PHE A 50 -10.50 -0.07 10.81
N SER A 51 -11.81 0.08 10.76
CA SER A 51 -12.65 -0.71 9.85
C SER A 51 -13.83 0.07 9.33
N HIS A 52 -14.37 -0.33 8.18
CA HIS A 52 -15.63 0.17 7.64
C HIS A 52 -16.51 -1.02 7.31
N ASP A 53 -17.76 -1.00 7.80
CA ASP A 53 -18.72 -2.11 7.60
C ASP A 53 -18.20 -3.48 8.08
N GLY A 54 -17.27 -3.47 9.04
CA GLY A 54 -16.63 -4.68 9.57
C GLY A 54 -15.43 -5.18 8.77
N GLU A 55 -15.08 -4.53 7.64
CA GLU A 55 -13.86 -4.80 6.89
C GLU A 55 -12.70 -3.96 7.43
N GLU A 56 -11.59 -4.63 7.78
CA GLU A 56 -10.39 -3.96 8.28
C GLU A 56 -9.82 -3.01 7.22
N ILE A 57 -9.68 -1.74 7.60
CA ILE A 57 -9.00 -0.71 6.82
C ILE A 57 -7.56 -0.66 7.29
N ASN A 58 -6.67 -1.24 6.49
CA ASN A 58 -5.25 -1.03 6.67
C ASN A 58 -4.87 0.39 6.21
N LEU A 59 -4.77 1.32 7.16
CA LEU A 59 -4.38 2.71 6.90
C LEU A 59 -2.98 2.84 6.29
N GLU A 60 -2.09 1.88 6.53
CA GLU A 60 -0.78 1.84 5.86
C GLU A 60 -0.96 1.54 4.37
N ASN A 61 -1.77 0.53 4.02
CA ASN A 61 -2.11 0.23 2.62
C ASN A 61 -2.76 1.44 1.92
N ILE A 62 -3.66 2.17 2.59
CA ILE A 62 -4.24 3.40 2.02
C ILE A 62 -3.18 4.47 1.76
N LYS A 63 -2.26 4.71 2.71
CA LYS A 63 -1.16 5.68 2.53
C LYS A 63 -0.26 5.27 1.37
N ILE A 64 0.06 3.97 1.28
CA ILE A 64 0.89 3.42 0.20
C ILE A 64 0.18 3.58 -1.13
N LEU A 65 -1.08 3.16 -1.23
CA LEU A 65 -1.88 3.25 -2.44
C LEU A 65 -1.99 4.71 -2.90
N GLY A 66 -2.32 5.65 -2.00
CA GLY A 66 -2.35 7.08 -2.32
C GLY A 66 -1.01 7.61 -2.83
N GLY A 67 0.10 7.21 -2.19
CA GLY A 67 1.45 7.53 -2.64
C GLY A 67 1.77 6.96 -4.03
N LEU A 68 1.41 5.70 -4.26
CA LEU A 68 1.58 5.01 -5.54
C LEU A 68 0.75 5.66 -6.65
N MET A 69 -0.50 6.03 -6.38
CA MET A 69 -1.35 6.72 -7.35
C MET A 69 -0.79 8.10 -7.72
N ALA A 70 -0.37 8.90 -6.73
CA ALA A 70 0.22 10.22 -6.97
C ALA A 70 1.51 10.16 -7.81
N ARG A 71 2.26 9.06 -7.68
CA ARG A 71 3.51 8.81 -8.41
C ARG A 71 3.35 7.92 -9.63
N LEU A 72 2.15 7.48 -9.96
CA LEU A 72 1.91 6.65 -11.12
C LEU A 72 2.31 7.42 -12.39
N ARG A 73 3.07 6.77 -13.25
CA ARG A 73 3.56 7.29 -14.53
C ARG A 73 3.24 6.29 -15.61
N PHE A 74 3.02 6.79 -16.82
CA PHE A 74 2.79 5.98 -18.00
C PHE A 74 3.87 6.23 -19.04
N ASN A 75 4.64 5.19 -19.37
CA ASN A 75 5.53 5.19 -20.51
C ASN A 75 4.72 4.81 -21.76
N LYS A 76 4.44 5.80 -22.62
CA LYS A 76 3.63 5.63 -23.83
C LYS A 76 4.27 4.70 -24.86
N GLU A 77 5.58 4.83 -25.08
CA GLU A 77 6.31 4.05 -26.10
C GLU A 77 6.29 2.57 -25.78
N LYS A 78 6.48 2.21 -24.51
CA LYS A 78 6.49 0.83 -24.04
C LYS A 78 5.11 0.36 -23.60
N ASN A 79 4.13 1.24 -23.47
CA ASN A 79 2.82 0.95 -22.88
C ASN A 79 2.98 0.26 -21.50
N ILE A 80 3.71 0.91 -20.60
CA ILE A 80 4.01 0.43 -19.24
C ILE A 80 3.60 1.50 -18.25
N TYR A 81 2.78 1.11 -17.28
CA TYR A 81 2.56 1.91 -16.07
C TYR A 81 3.62 1.56 -15.04
N TRP A 82 4.10 2.56 -14.34
CA TRP A 82 4.99 2.32 -13.21
C TRP A 82 4.78 3.35 -12.10
N SER A 83 5.08 2.93 -10.88
CA SER A 83 5.10 3.80 -9.71
C SER A 83 6.22 3.38 -8.76
N ALA A 84 6.38 4.11 -7.66
CA ALA A 84 7.41 3.83 -6.69
C ALA A 84 6.92 3.97 -5.25
N ILE A 85 7.40 3.05 -4.41
CA ILE A 85 7.41 3.11 -2.96
C ILE A 85 8.73 3.71 -2.52
N LEU A 86 8.67 4.83 -1.80
CA LEU A 86 9.82 5.61 -1.37
C LEU A 86 10.04 5.45 0.14
N SER A 87 11.28 5.64 0.57
CA SER A 87 11.71 5.58 1.97
C SER A 87 10.91 6.51 2.88
N LYS A 88 10.47 7.65 2.34
CA LYS A 88 9.66 8.65 3.05
C LYS A 88 8.21 8.23 3.29
N ASP A 89 7.74 7.19 2.62
CA ASP A 89 6.39 6.67 2.82
C ASP A 89 6.27 5.94 4.18
N GLY A 90 7.39 5.68 4.87
CA GLY A 90 7.41 5.25 6.28
C GLY A 90 6.89 3.84 6.53
N ILE A 91 6.92 2.98 5.51
CA ILE A 91 6.23 1.69 5.51
C ILE A 91 6.98 0.64 6.33
N ARG A 92 6.25 -0.12 7.14
CA ARG A 92 6.74 -1.33 7.81
C ARG A 92 6.39 -2.55 6.96
N GLN A 93 7.30 -3.52 6.88
CA GLN A 93 7.05 -4.79 6.19
C GLN A 93 6.30 -5.76 7.12
N PRO A 94 5.49 -6.71 6.61
CA PRO A 94 5.28 -7.05 5.20
C PRO A 94 4.28 -6.14 4.49
N ILE A 95 4.48 -5.92 3.18
CA ILE A 95 3.56 -5.19 2.31
C ILE A 95 2.80 -6.21 1.46
N GLU A 96 1.47 -6.10 1.42
CA GLU A 96 0.63 -6.93 0.56
C GLU A 96 0.62 -6.39 -0.88
N TYR A 97 1.71 -6.63 -1.62
CA TYR A 97 1.91 -6.08 -2.96
C TYR A 97 0.86 -6.54 -3.98
N LYS A 98 0.30 -7.74 -3.80
CA LYS A 98 -0.78 -8.26 -4.66
C LYS A 98 -2.00 -7.35 -4.58
N GLU A 99 -2.50 -7.09 -3.37
CA GLU A 99 -3.65 -6.22 -3.13
C GLU A 99 -3.39 -4.81 -3.68
N LEU A 100 -2.22 -4.23 -3.40
CA LEU A 100 -1.86 -2.90 -3.92
C LEU A 100 -1.83 -2.84 -5.45
N THR A 101 -1.33 -3.89 -6.10
CA THR A 101 -1.24 -3.96 -7.56
C THR A 101 -2.61 -4.16 -8.20
N GLU A 102 -3.47 -4.98 -7.58
CA GLU A 102 -4.87 -5.17 -7.99
C GLU A 102 -5.67 -3.87 -7.82
N GLU A 103 -5.54 -3.19 -6.68
CA GLU A 103 -6.19 -1.91 -6.41
C GLU A 103 -5.82 -0.84 -7.44
N LEU A 104 -4.54 -0.70 -7.78
CA LEU A 104 -4.10 0.23 -8.83
C LEU A 104 -4.69 -0.13 -10.21
N ARG A 105 -4.76 -1.41 -10.55
CA ARG A 105 -5.35 -1.89 -11.82
C ARG A 105 -6.84 -1.64 -11.89
N ASN A 106 -7.56 -1.80 -10.78
CA ASN A 106 -9.00 -1.56 -10.70
C ASN A 106 -9.34 -0.07 -10.84
N HIS A 107 -8.50 0.81 -10.28
CA HIS A 107 -8.71 2.26 -10.31
C HIS A 107 -8.22 2.94 -11.59
N VAL A 108 -7.29 2.32 -12.32
CA VAL A 108 -6.69 2.91 -13.54
C VAL A 108 -6.97 2.02 -14.74
N ALA A 109 -7.94 2.44 -15.55
CA ALA A 109 -8.32 1.72 -16.76
C ALA A 109 -7.15 1.58 -17.75
N GLY A 110 -7.01 0.39 -18.33
CA GLY A 110 -6.05 0.14 -19.42
C GLY A 110 -4.62 -0.19 -18.98
N ILE A 111 -4.38 -0.42 -17.69
CA ILE A 111 -3.12 -1.01 -17.22
C ILE A 111 -2.99 -2.43 -17.79
N LYS A 112 -2.06 -2.62 -18.73
CA LYS A 112 -1.66 -3.94 -19.27
C LYS A 112 -0.34 -4.46 -18.71
N THR A 113 0.50 -3.55 -18.21
CA THR A 113 1.75 -3.85 -17.51
C THR A 113 1.93 -2.78 -16.44
N LEU A 114 2.17 -3.21 -15.21
CA LEU A 114 2.42 -2.36 -14.04
C LEU A 114 3.72 -2.79 -13.36
N ILE A 115 4.58 -1.82 -13.05
CA ILE A 115 5.79 -2.04 -12.26
C ILE A 115 5.74 -1.13 -11.02
N ILE A 116 5.84 -1.71 -9.84
CA ILE A 116 5.99 -1.00 -8.57
C ILE A 116 7.44 -1.17 -8.12
N PHE A 117 8.21 -0.08 -8.20
CA PHE A 117 9.58 -0.06 -7.70
C PHE A 117 9.58 0.24 -6.21
N ASN A 118 10.30 -0.55 -5.41
CA ASN A 118 10.46 -0.31 -3.98
C ASN A 118 11.89 0.08 -3.65
N GLU A 119 12.09 1.25 -3.04
CA GLU A 119 13.42 1.76 -2.70
C GLU A 119 14.10 0.95 -1.58
N LYS A 120 13.33 0.37 -0.66
CA LYS A 120 13.85 -0.31 0.55
C LYS A 120 13.55 -1.81 0.61
N GLY A 121 13.06 -2.40 -0.49
CA GLY A 121 12.62 -3.78 -0.51
C GLY A 121 12.45 -4.33 -1.92
N PRO A 122 11.84 -5.51 -2.04
CA PRO A 122 11.57 -6.09 -3.34
C PRO A 122 10.59 -5.21 -4.14
N SER A 123 10.85 -5.13 -5.44
CA SER A 123 9.97 -4.51 -6.43
C SER A 123 9.06 -5.57 -7.05
N PHE A 124 7.90 -5.15 -7.53
CA PHE A 124 6.86 -6.05 -8.02
C PHE A 124 6.37 -5.62 -9.38
N THR A 125 6.00 -6.59 -10.21
CA THR A 125 5.36 -6.31 -11.47
C THR A 125 4.25 -7.31 -11.78
N TRP A 126 3.27 -6.82 -12.52
CA TRP A 126 2.23 -7.59 -13.16
C TRP A 126 2.13 -7.20 -14.64
N SER A 127 1.78 -8.15 -15.51
CA SER A 127 1.62 -7.90 -16.93
C SER A 127 0.72 -8.94 -17.59
N GLU A 128 -0.23 -8.51 -18.43
CA GLU A 128 -0.99 -9.40 -19.33
C GLU A 128 -0.05 -10.11 -20.33
N ASN A 129 1.07 -9.46 -20.68
CA ASN A 129 2.09 -10.03 -21.54
C ASN A 129 3.10 -10.81 -20.69
N LYS A 130 3.00 -12.15 -20.69
CA LYS A 130 3.89 -13.05 -19.95
C LYS A 130 5.36 -12.95 -20.36
N SER A 131 5.65 -12.64 -21.63
CA SER A 131 7.04 -12.50 -22.10
C SER A 131 7.75 -11.33 -21.42
N ARG A 132 7.02 -10.27 -21.06
CA ARG A 132 7.57 -9.14 -20.28
C ARG A 132 8.04 -9.60 -18.89
N LEU A 133 7.24 -10.41 -18.21
CA LEU A 133 7.61 -10.97 -16.91
C LEU A 133 8.82 -11.89 -17.03
N GLN A 134 8.89 -12.71 -18.08
CA GLN A 134 10.05 -13.59 -18.32
C GLN A 134 11.34 -12.81 -18.57
N ILE A 135 11.28 -11.71 -19.36
CA ILE A 135 12.43 -10.83 -19.59
C ILE A 135 12.94 -10.26 -18.26
N LEU A 136 12.04 -9.73 -17.43
CA LEU A 136 12.41 -9.21 -16.12
C LEU A 136 12.98 -10.30 -15.21
N ALA A 137 12.37 -11.47 -15.16
CA ALA A 137 12.82 -12.59 -14.33
C ALA A 137 14.26 -12.98 -14.67
N GLN A 138 14.60 -13.06 -15.96
CA GLN A 138 15.94 -13.40 -16.44
C GLN A 138 16.97 -12.30 -16.15
N ASN A 139 16.59 -11.03 -16.30
CA ASN A 139 17.53 -9.91 -16.18
C ASN A 139 17.69 -9.39 -14.73
N GLN A 140 16.69 -9.61 -13.86
CA GLN A 140 16.65 -9.11 -12.47
C GLN A 140 16.67 -10.22 -11.42
N ASN A 141 16.94 -11.47 -11.82
CA ASN A 141 16.86 -12.65 -10.95
C ASN A 141 15.52 -12.71 -10.20
N GLY A 142 14.43 -12.49 -10.93
CA GLY A 142 13.10 -12.36 -10.36
C GLY A 142 12.45 -13.71 -10.02
N HIS A 143 11.59 -13.70 -9.02
CA HIS A 143 10.84 -14.85 -8.52
C HIS A 143 9.35 -14.66 -8.78
N PHE A 144 8.69 -15.69 -9.33
CA PHE A 144 7.27 -15.64 -9.63
C PHE A 144 6.42 -15.95 -8.39
N HIS A 145 5.37 -15.15 -8.20
CA HIS A 145 4.32 -15.34 -7.20
C HIS A 145 2.97 -15.28 -7.93
N ASP A 146 2.42 -16.45 -8.27
CA ASP A 146 1.23 -16.60 -9.14
C ASP A 146 1.38 -15.85 -10.48
N GLU A 147 0.66 -14.74 -10.65
CA GLU A 147 0.68 -13.88 -11.85
C GLU A 147 1.60 -12.66 -11.72
N PHE A 148 2.27 -12.52 -10.58
CA PHE A 148 3.19 -11.43 -10.27
C PHE A 148 4.65 -11.91 -10.32
N LEU A 149 5.56 -10.97 -10.55
CA LEU A 149 6.99 -11.19 -10.44
C LEU A 149 7.56 -10.24 -9.39
N GLU A 150 8.21 -10.81 -8.39
CA GLU A 150 9.06 -10.11 -7.43
C GLU A 150 10.49 -10.03 -7.97
N PHE A 151 11.16 -8.88 -7.80
CA PHE A 151 12.56 -8.73 -8.19
C PHE A 151 13.28 -7.67 -7.35
N SER A 152 14.60 -7.77 -7.27
CA SER A 152 15.45 -6.82 -6.54
C SER A 152 16.06 -5.78 -7.46
N LEU A 153 16.25 -4.57 -6.96
CA LEU A 153 17.01 -3.53 -7.65
C LEU A 153 18.51 -3.78 -7.47
N ALA A 154 19.29 -3.49 -8.51
CA ALA A 154 20.74 -3.68 -8.50
C ALA A 154 21.49 -2.57 -7.75
N SER A 155 20.84 -1.43 -7.52
CA SER A 155 21.39 -0.30 -6.78
C SER A 155 20.31 0.47 -6.01
N ALA A 156 20.74 1.28 -5.05
CA ALA A 156 19.85 2.19 -4.31
C ALA A 156 19.45 3.45 -5.11
N ASP A 157 20.08 3.69 -6.28
CA ASP A 157 19.69 4.81 -7.15
C ASP A 157 18.45 4.44 -7.96
N LEU A 158 17.30 4.68 -7.33
CA LEU A 158 16.00 4.34 -7.88
C LEU A 158 15.75 4.95 -9.27
N LYS A 159 16.20 6.18 -9.52
CA LYS A 159 15.96 6.86 -10.80
C LYS A 159 16.71 6.16 -11.94
N ASN A 160 17.97 5.82 -11.69
CA ASN A 160 18.78 5.10 -12.66
C ASN A 160 18.25 3.66 -12.87
N GLU A 161 17.83 2.99 -11.80
CA GLU A 161 17.23 1.65 -11.89
C GLU A 161 15.93 1.63 -12.69
N ILE A 162 15.02 2.58 -12.46
CA ILE A 162 13.80 2.73 -13.25
C ILE A 162 14.15 2.89 -14.73
N SER A 163 15.07 3.80 -15.04
CA SER A 163 15.47 4.07 -16.43
C SER A 163 16.05 2.81 -17.08
N ARG A 164 16.96 2.12 -16.40
CA ARG A 164 17.59 0.88 -16.85
C ARG A 164 16.55 -0.23 -17.08
N ILE A 165 15.69 -0.48 -16.11
CA ILE A 165 14.69 -1.56 -16.19
C ILE A 165 13.67 -1.31 -17.32
N LEU A 166 13.25 -0.07 -17.52
CA LEU A 166 12.33 0.26 -18.62
C LEU A 166 12.94 0.03 -20.02
N THR A 167 14.28 -0.01 -20.15
CA THR A 167 14.94 -0.35 -21.44
C THR A 167 14.95 -1.84 -21.77
N LEU A 168 14.58 -2.71 -20.82
CA LEU A 168 14.48 -4.16 -21.05
C LEU A 168 13.26 -4.54 -21.91
N PHE A 169 12.28 -3.65 -22.02
CA PHE A 169 11.07 -3.80 -22.83
C PHE A 169 11.20 -3.02 -24.14
#